data_AF-A0A5U6KUT6-F1
#
_entry.id   AF-A0A5U6KUT6-F1
#
_cell.length_a   1.000
_cell.length_b   1.000
_cell.length_c   1.000
_cell.angle_alpha   90.00
_cell.angle_beta   90.00
_cell.angle_gamma   90.00
#
_symmetry.space_group_name_H-M   'P 1'
#
loop_
_entity.id
_entity.type
_entity.pdbx_description
1 polymer ?
#
loop_
_entity_poly.entity_id
_entity_poly.type
_entity_poly.pdbx_seq_one_letter_code
_entity_poly.pdbx_strand_id
1 'polypeptide(L)'
;LAIPMDMAVEFMTQIAKLEGYQQDDAEKLAKQQVQGLSAMGQMFRLTTLKDNTIASSLQYANGQITLNGQKMPLEDFVGLFGMPALSVPDVPALPQQ
;
A
#
# COMPACT_ATOMS: atom_id res chain seq x y z
N LEU A 1 2.41 6.81 3.79
CA LEU A 1 1.39 6.12 4.60
C LEU A 1 2.07 5.37 5.73
N ALA A 2 1.53 5.45 6.94
CA ALA A 2 1.98 4.64 8.08
C ALA A 2 0.78 4.31 8.96
N ILE A 3 0.49 3.02 9.13
CA ILE A 3 -0.66 2.53 9.89
C ILE A 3 -0.13 1.55 10.94
N PRO A 4 -0.17 1.89 12.24
CA PRO A 4 0.17 0.96 13.30
C PRO A 4 -0.78 -0.24 13.30
N MET A 5 -0.25 -1.45 13.41
CA MET A 5 -1.06 -2.67 13.37
C MET A 5 -2.04 -2.71 14.53
N ASP A 6 -1.62 -2.34 15.73
CA ASP A 6 -2.48 -2.37 16.92
C ASP A 6 -3.70 -1.45 16.74
N MET A 7 -3.51 -0.23 16.20
CA MET A 7 -4.63 0.66 15.89
C MET A 7 -5.53 0.11 14.78
N ALA A 8 -4.97 -0.52 13.76
CA ALA A 8 -5.77 -1.13 12.71
C ALA A 8 -6.61 -2.31 13.24
N VAL A 9 -6.05 -3.12 14.13
CA VAL A 9 -6.76 -4.23 14.78
C VAL A 9 -7.86 -3.72 15.68
N GLU A 10 -7.59 -2.73 16.53
CA GLU A 10 -8.60 -2.08 17.37
C GLU A 10 -9.75 -1.50 16.53
N PHE A 11 -9.43 -0.78 15.45
CA PHE A 11 -10.44 -0.20 14.56
C PHE A 11 -11.34 -1.27 13.94
N MET A 12 -10.75 -2.35 13.41
CA MET A 12 -11.50 -3.46 12.82
C MET A 12 -12.28 -4.26 13.86
N THR A 13 -11.78 -4.35 15.09
CA THR A 13 -12.47 -5.00 16.22
C THR A 13 -13.72 -4.20 16.58
N GLN A 14 -13.61 -2.87 16.61
CA GLN A 14 -14.76 -2.00 16.87
C GLN A 14 -15.81 -2.09 15.76
N ILE A 15 -15.41 -2.23 14.49
CA ILE A 15 -16.32 -2.50 13.38
C ILE A 15 -17.04 -3.84 13.56
N ALA A 16 -16.30 -4.93 13.82
CA ALA A 16 -16.89 -6.25 14.01
C ALA A 16 -17.86 -6.28 15.22
N LYS A 17 -17.56 -5.55 16.30
CA LYS A 17 -18.50 -5.39 17.42
C LYS A 17 -19.80 -4.70 17.01
N LEU A 18 -19.75 -3.70 16.13
CA LEU A 18 -20.94 -3.05 15.57
C LEU A 18 -21.75 -4.01 14.68
N GLU A 19 -21.09 -4.97 14.04
CA GLU A 19 -21.74 -6.03 13.27
C GLU A 19 -22.32 -7.17 14.14
N GLY A 20 -22.13 -7.10 15.47
CA GLY A 20 -22.68 -8.05 16.44
C GLY A 20 -21.74 -9.18 16.86
N TYR A 21 -20.45 -9.11 16.49
CA TYR A 21 -19.46 -10.08 16.96
C TYR A 21 -19.12 -9.88 18.44
N GLN A 22 -18.88 -10.98 19.15
CA GLN A 22 -18.37 -10.97 20.51
C GLN A 22 -16.93 -10.44 20.54
N GLN A 23 -16.53 -9.77 21.62
CA GLN A 23 -15.25 -9.09 21.74
C GLN A 23 -14.04 -9.98 21.39
N ASP A 24 -13.97 -11.19 21.95
CA ASP A 24 -12.85 -12.12 21.72
C ASP A 24 -12.78 -12.61 20.27
N ASP A 25 -13.92 -12.76 19.60
CA ASP A 25 -13.98 -13.24 18.21
C ASP A 25 -13.72 -12.09 17.23
N ALA A 26 -14.24 -10.90 17.53
CA ALA A 26 -13.99 -9.66 16.80
C ALA A 26 -12.49 -9.33 16.77
N GLU A 27 -11.81 -9.42 17.91
CA GLU A 27 -10.38 -9.13 18.01
C GLU A 27 -9.53 -10.13 17.22
N LYS A 28 -9.84 -11.43 17.34
CA LYS A 28 -9.14 -12.47 16.55
C LYS A 28 -9.34 -12.27 15.06
N LEU A 29 -10.57 -11.99 14.62
CA LEU A 29 -10.88 -11.75 13.21
C LEU A 29 -10.18 -10.50 12.69
N ALA A 30 -10.23 -9.40 13.45
CA ALA A 30 -9.57 -8.15 13.12
C ALA A 30 -8.05 -8.33 12.99
N LYS A 31 -7.44 -9.05 13.94
CA LYS A 31 -6.02 -9.38 13.92
C LYS A 31 -5.64 -10.16 12.66
N GLN A 32 -6.42 -11.18 12.31
CA GLN A 32 -6.20 -11.96 11.10
C GLN A 32 -6.37 -11.12 9.83
N GLN A 33 -7.38 -10.26 9.75
CA GLN A 33 -7.59 -9.39 8.59
C GLN A 33 -6.44 -8.40 8.40
N VAL A 34 -6.01 -7.73 9.47
CA VAL A 34 -4.92 -6.75 9.43
C VAL A 34 -3.59 -7.43 9.10
N GLN A 35 -3.32 -8.61 9.69
CA GLN A 35 -2.15 -9.40 9.37
C GLN A 35 -2.15 -9.88 7.91
N GLY A 36 -3.30 -10.37 7.42
CA GLY A 36 -3.48 -10.79 6.04
C GLY A 36 -3.25 -9.63 5.07
N LEU A 37 -3.81 -8.44 5.36
CA LEU A 37 -3.60 -7.23 4.56
C LEU A 37 -2.13 -6.79 4.57
N SER A 38 -1.46 -6.85 5.73
CA SER A 38 -0.02 -6.57 5.81
C SER A 38 0.79 -7.56 4.97
N ALA A 39 0.50 -8.85 5.07
CA ALA A 39 1.21 -9.91 4.33
C ALA A 39 1.00 -9.79 2.82
N MET A 40 -0.24 -9.56 2.38
CA MET A 40 -0.55 -9.31 0.97
C MET A 40 0.13 -8.04 0.47
N GLY A 41 0.07 -6.95 1.23
CA GLY A 41 0.73 -5.70 0.87
C GLY A 41 2.25 -5.85 0.72
N GLN A 42 2.89 -6.66 1.57
CA GLN A 42 4.30 -7.01 1.44
C GLN A 42 4.59 -7.91 0.24
N MET A 43 3.73 -8.90 -0.01
CA MET A 43 3.85 -9.83 -1.14
C MET A 43 3.80 -9.07 -2.48
N PHE A 44 2.88 -8.12 -2.61
CA PHE A 44 2.81 -7.20 -3.75
C PHE A 44 3.82 -6.05 -3.69
N ARG A 45 4.66 -6.01 -2.64
CA ARG A 45 5.69 -4.99 -2.39
C ARG A 45 5.14 -3.56 -2.24
N LEU A 46 3.84 -3.43 -2.05
CA LEU A 46 3.12 -2.17 -1.87
C LEU A 46 3.35 -1.58 -0.48
N THR A 47 3.45 -2.44 0.53
CA THR A 47 3.67 -2.05 1.92
C THR A 47 4.87 -2.76 2.51
N THR A 48 5.38 -2.20 3.60
CA THR A 48 6.43 -2.78 4.44
C THR A 48 5.92 -2.85 5.87
N LEU A 49 6.43 -3.78 6.65
CA LEU A 49 6.14 -3.86 8.08
C LEU A 49 7.41 -3.48 8.81
N LYS A 50 7.37 -2.36 9.52
CA LYS A 50 8.49 -1.88 10.33
C LYS A 50 7.95 -1.43 11.68
N ASP A 51 8.54 -1.90 12.77
CA ASP A 51 8.15 -1.51 14.13
C ASP A 51 6.63 -1.66 14.38
N ASN A 52 6.06 -2.81 14.01
CA ASN A 52 4.62 -3.10 14.09
C ASN A 52 3.73 -2.10 13.32
N THR A 53 4.28 -1.42 12.30
CA THR A 53 3.59 -0.41 11.51
C THR A 53 3.65 -0.78 10.03
N ILE A 54 2.48 -0.85 9.40
CA ILE A 54 2.32 -1.03 7.95
C ILE A 54 2.63 0.32 7.31
N ALA A 55 3.81 0.44 6.70
CA ALA A 55 4.27 1.65 6.05
C ALA A 55 4.28 1.47 4.53
N SER A 56 3.92 2.53 3.82
CA SER A 56 4.07 2.60 2.37
C SER A 56 4.56 4.00 1.97
N SER A 57 5.61 4.05 1.16
CA SER A 57 6.15 5.29 0.61
C SER A 57 6.30 5.17 -0.89
N LEU A 58 5.64 6.04 -1.64
CA LEU A 58 5.79 6.16 -3.08
C LEU A 58 6.35 7.54 -3.40
N GLN A 59 7.47 7.59 -4.11
CA GLN A 59 8.06 8.84 -4.58
C GLN A 59 8.28 8.71 -6.08
N TYR A 60 8.01 9.77 -6.83
CA TYR A 60 8.27 9.83 -8.27
C TYR A 60 9.18 11.02 -8.54
N ALA A 61 10.31 10.78 -9.23
CA ALA A 61 11.24 11.84 -9.63
C ALA A 61 12.02 11.40 -10.87
N ASN A 62 12.15 12.30 -11.87
CA ASN A 62 12.95 12.08 -13.08
C ASN A 62 12.65 10.74 -13.79
N GLY A 63 11.37 10.37 -13.95
CA GLY A 63 10.98 9.11 -14.59
C GLY A 63 11.19 7.84 -13.75
N GLN A 64 11.66 7.98 -12.50
CA GLN A 64 11.90 6.87 -11.58
C GLN A 64 10.89 6.88 -10.44
N ILE A 65 10.40 5.70 -10.09
CA ILE A 65 9.58 5.44 -8.93
C ILE A 65 10.47 4.90 -7.80
N THR A 66 10.32 5.43 -6.60
CA THR A 66 10.88 4.86 -5.37
C THR A 66 9.73 4.37 -4.51
N LEU A 67 9.50 3.07 -4.50
CA LEU A 67 8.48 2.41 -3.67
C LEU A 67 9.17 1.76 -2.47
N ASN A 68 8.80 2.16 -1.26
CA ASN A 68 9.32 1.60 -0.01
C ASN A 68 10.86 1.61 0.08
N GLY A 69 11.49 2.66 -0.46
CA GLY A 69 12.95 2.80 -0.53
C GLY A 69 13.59 2.08 -1.72
N GLN A 70 12.83 1.30 -2.49
CA GLN A 70 13.30 0.60 -3.67
C GLN A 70 13.00 1.39 -4.93
N LYS A 71 14.07 1.73 -5.66
CA LYS A 71 13.98 2.43 -6.95
C LYS A 71 13.68 1.46 -8.10
N MET A 72 12.81 1.88 -9.00
CA MET A 72 12.52 1.22 -10.27
C MET A 72 12.08 2.25 -11.31
N PRO A 73 12.24 1.96 -12.61
CA PRO A 73 11.61 2.71 -13.69
C PRO A 73 10.09 2.81 -13.52
N LEU A 74 9.49 3.91 -13.99
CA LEU A 74 8.02 4.06 -13.99
C LEU A 74 7.33 2.95 -14.80
N GLU A 75 7.91 2.54 -15.91
CA GLU A 75 7.41 1.45 -16.78
C GLU A 75 7.28 0.12 -16.03
N ASP A 76 8.30 -0.26 -15.25
CA ASP A 76 8.30 -1.47 -14.43
C ASP A 76 7.21 -1.39 -13.36
N PHE A 77 7.04 -0.23 -12.72
CA PHE A 77 6.00 -0.01 -11.73
C PHE A 77 4.59 -0.14 -12.32
N VAL A 78 4.33 0.45 -13.49
CA VAL A 78 3.04 0.34 -14.18
C VAL A 78 2.77 -1.10 -14.62
N GLY A 79 3.82 -1.83 -15.04
CA GLY A 79 3.75 -3.25 -15.36
C GLY A 79 3.28 -4.13 -14.19
N LEU A 80 3.61 -3.78 -12.95
CA LEU A 80 3.16 -4.52 -11.75
C LEU A 80 1.64 -4.51 -11.56
N PHE A 81 0.94 -3.49 -12.08
CA PHE A 81 -0.52 -3.37 -11.98
C PHE A 81 -1.25 -3.88 -13.22
N GLY A 82 -0.53 -4.46 -14.20
CA GLY A 82 -1.12 -4.93 -15.44
C GLY A 82 -1.79 -3.83 -16.27
N MET A 83 -1.50 -2.56 -15.98
CA MET A 83 -2.00 -1.46 -16.79
C MET A 83 -1.17 -1.42 -18.08
N PRO A 84 -1.81 -1.41 -19.28
CA PRO A 84 -1.08 -1.06 -20.49
C PRO A 84 -0.45 0.29 -20.20
N ALA A 85 0.87 0.39 -20.40
CA ALA A 85 1.68 1.55 -20.04
C ALA A 85 0.84 2.81 -20.22
N LEU A 86 0.56 3.53 -19.12
CA LEU A 86 -0.05 4.85 -19.22
C LEU A 86 0.79 5.55 -20.26
N SER A 87 0.22 5.73 -21.45
CA SER A 87 0.84 6.48 -22.51
C SER A 87 0.91 7.88 -21.94
N VAL A 88 2.03 8.15 -21.26
CA VAL A 88 2.49 9.49 -20.97
C VAL A 88 2.31 10.19 -22.31
N PRO A 89 1.37 11.15 -22.42
CA PRO A 89 1.30 11.93 -23.63
C PRO A 89 2.71 12.47 -23.80
N ASP A 90 3.35 12.19 -24.93
CA ASP A 90 4.56 12.88 -25.33
C ASP A 90 4.25 14.35 -25.18
N VAL A 91 4.72 14.97 -24.10
CA VAL A 91 4.62 16.42 -23.95
C VAL A 91 5.54 16.91 -25.06
N PRO A 92 4.99 17.52 -26.13
CA PRO A 92 5.83 17.96 -27.23
C PRO A 92 6.84 18.92 -26.60
N ALA A 93 8.13 18.67 -26.83
CA ALA A 93 9.15 19.62 -26.44
C ALA A 93 8.75 20.98 -27.02
N LEU A 94 8.37 21.92 -26.15
CA LEU A 94 8.08 23.29 -26.57
C LEU A 94 9.33 23.77 -27.32
N PRO A 95 9.21 24.21 -28.58
CA PRO A 95 10.37 24.71 -29.31
C PRO A 95 10.93 25.89 -28.51
N GLN A 96 12.18 25.74 -28.05
CA GLN A 96 12.94 26.88 -27.55
C GLN A 96 13.24 27.78 -28.74
N GLN A 97 12.54 28.92 -28.79
CA GLN A 97 12.83 30.17 -29.51
C GLN A 97 13.23 30.03 -30.99
#